data_AF-A0A8T1UAP6-F1
#
_entry.id   AF-A0A8T1UAP6-F1
#
_cell.length_a   1.000
_cell.length_b   1.000
_cell.length_c   1.000
_cell.angle_alpha   90.00
_cell.angle_beta   90.00
_cell.angle_gamma   90.00
#
_symmetry.space_group_name_H-M   'P 1'
#
loop_
_entity.id
_entity.type
_entity.pdbx_description
1 polymer ?
#
loop_
_entity_poly.entity_id
_entity_poly.type
_entity_poly.pdbx_seq_one_letter_code
_entity_poly.pdbx_strand_id
1 'polypeptide(L)'
;MPHLLFLHLALHKSLKSLPALDGIPKLQTLELAHLFGLTRLPELDKTLDLHGIVISYLPLLETLPDLLQLKHLISVTVFRPSFLCCNGYLGSCDLSHPFCDAATCLTDNNLQASAAMVNLLASFGPAVCFKTPDSILEFADIPTKALVDMCGGVPYRRCEIVSPATSEVLEGMCYNLRMQVLSCNPDPVNIAVRRLQISLNVGTPCDVEEEAWLGCTDTKR
;
A
#
# COMPACT_ATOMS: atom_id res chain seq x y z
N MET A 1 -28.13 0.65 -7.81
CA MET A 1 -28.11 0.02 -6.48
C MET A 1 -28.20 1.13 -5.42
N PRO A 2 -29.41 1.65 -5.12
CA PRO A 2 -29.57 2.96 -4.45
C PRO A 2 -29.17 2.99 -2.97
N HIS A 3 -28.79 1.84 -2.38
CA HIS A 3 -28.41 1.70 -0.98
C HIS A 3 -26.98 1.19 -0.79
N LEU A 4 -26.19 1.09 -1.87
CA LEU A 4 -24.80 0.66 -1.75
C LEU A 4 -24.01 1.75 -1.01
N LEU A 5 -23.47 1.41 0.17
CA LEU A 5 -22.68 2.33 1.01
C LEU A 5 -21.18 2.14 0.83
N PHE A 6 -20.75 0.91 0.54
CA PHE A 6 -19.34 0.54 0.44
C PHE A 6 -19.13 -0.27 -0.84
N LEU A 7 -18.14 0.13 -1.63
CA LEU A 7 -17.71 -0.58 -2.83
C LEU A 7 -16.21 -0.86 -2.72
N HIS A 8 -15.86 -2.13 -2.56
CA HIS A 8 -14.49 -2.60 -2.69
C HIS A 8 -14.36 -3.39 -3.99
N LEU A 9 -13.46 -2.97 -4.86
CA LEU A 9 -13.16 -3.67 -6.10
C LEU A 9 -11.66 -3.93 -6.18
N ALA A 10 -11.28 -5.21 -6.26
CA ALA A 10 -9.89 -5.59 -6.21
C ALA A 10 -9.45 -6.74 -7.12
N LEU A 11 -8.15 -6.80 -7.40
CA LEU A 11 -7.48 -7.89 -8.12
C LEU A 11 -7.91 -8.07 -9.58
N HIS A 12 -8.22 -6.97 -10.27
CA HIS A 12 -8.56 -7.00 -11.69
C HIS A 12 -7.40 -6.52 -12.58
N LYS A 13 -6.66 -7.47 -13.15
CA LYS A 13 -5.49 -7.19 -14.02
C LYS A 13 -5.83 -6.48 -15.32
N SER A 14 -7.03 -6.72 -15.86
CA SER A 14 -7.41 -6.28 -17.22
C SER A 14 -8.51 -5.22 -17.23
N LEU A 15 -8.98 -4.77 -16.06
CA LEU A 15 -10.02 -3.74 -15.98
C LEU A 15 -9.41 -2.39 -16.38
N LYS A 16 -9.83 -1.87 -17.53
CA LYS A 16 -9.28 -0.63 -18.11
C LYS A 16 -10.03 0.63 -17.72
N SER A 17 -11.30 0.50 -17.37
CA SER A 17 -12.17 1.61 -16.99
C SER A 17 -13.24 1.13 -16.02
N LEU A 18 -13.75 2.05 -15.21
CA LEU A 18 -14.97 1.85 -14.43
C LEU A 18 -16.13 2.57 -15.12
N PRO A 19 -17.35 2.02 -15.04
CA PRO A 19 -18.53 2.77 -15.42
C PRO A 19 -18.74 3.99 -14.51
N ALA A 20 -19.59 4.91 -14.93
CA ALA A 20 -20.06 6.00 -14.08
C ALA A 20 -20.73 5.44 -12.81
N LEU A 21 -20.62 6.17 -11.70
CA LEU A 21 -21.16 5.79 -10.40
C LEU A 21 -22.53 6.46 -10.11
N ASP A 22 -23.24 6.86 -11.15
CA ASP A 22 -24.54 7.57 -11.08
C ASP A 22 -25.68 6.71 -10.48
N GLY A 23 -25.58 5.38 -10.57
CA GLY A 23 -26.55 4.44 -10.02
C GLY A 23 -26.41 4.14 -8.52
N ILE A 24 -25.46 4.78 -7.82
CA ILE A 24 -25.10 4.51 -6.40
C ILE A 24 -24.95 5.79 -5.56
N PRO A 25 -26.00 6.64 -5.47
CA PRO A 25 -25.91 7.97 -4.83
C PRO A 25 -25.58 7.96 -3.34
N LYS A 26 -25.78 6.83 -2.65
CA LYS A 26 -25.48 6.67 -1.21
C LYS A 26 -24.09 6.08 -0.94
N LEU A 27 -23.24 5.96 -1.95
CA LEU A 27 -21.91 5.41 -1.78
C LEU A 27 -21.07 6.32 -0.88
N GLN A 28 -20.65 5.79 0.27
CA GLN A 28 -19.84 6.49 1.27
C GLN A 28 -18.37 6.12 1.19
N THR A 29 -18.04 4.92 0.73
CA THR A 29 -16.64 4.49 0.63
C THR A 29 -16.40 3.77 -0.67
N LEU A 30 -15.38 4.25 -1.39
CA LEU A 30 -14.85 3.63 -2.60
C LEU A 30 -13.44 3.12 -2.33
N GLU A 31 -13.26 1.81 -2.34
CA GLU A 31 -11.96 1.16 -2.22
C GLU A 31 -11.62 0.43 -3.52
N LEU A 32 -10.51 0.83 -4.13
CA LEU A 32 -10.00 0.26 -5.36
C LEU A 32 -8.61 -0.28 -5.09
N ALA A 33 -8.40 -1.59 -5.27
CA ALA A 33 -7.14 -2.23 -4.94
C ALA A 33 -6.61 -3.14 -6.07
N HIS A 34 -5.32 -3.09 -6.39
CA HIS A 34 -4.72 -4.00 -7.39
C HIS A 34 -5.45 -3.97 -8.76
N LEU A 35 -5.81 -2.78 -9.25
CA LEU A 35 -6.43 -2.60 -10.58
C LEU A 35 -5.36 -2.20 -11.60
N PHE A 36 -4.59 -3.18 -12.06
CA PHE A 36 -3.36 -2.98 -12.83
C PHE A 36 -3.55 -2.38 -14.22
N GLY A 37 -4.76 -2.46 -14.78
CA GLY A 37 -5.08 -1.90 -16.10
C GLY A 37 -5.78 -0.55 -16.07
N LEU A 38 -6.16 -0.06 -14.88
CA LEU A 38 -6.99 1.12 -14.73
C LEU A 38 -6.13 2.38 -14.80
N THR A 39 -6.33 3.19 -15.83
CA THR A 39 -5.53 4.40 -16.05
C THR A 39 -6.18 5.67 -15.51
N ARG A 40 -7.50 5.65 -15.35
CA ARG A 40 -8.32 6.81 -14.93
C ARG A 40 -9.54 6.33 -14.15
N LEU A 41 -9.99 7.14 -13.20
CA LEU A 41 -11.29 6.97 -12.57
C LEU A 41 -12.37 7.71 -13.37
N PRO A 42 -13.64 7.28 -13.29
CA PRO A 42 -14.76 8.06 -13.79
C PRO A 42 -14.88 9.35 -12.99
N GLU A 43 -15.50 10.37 -13.59
CA GLU A 43 -15.87 11.58 -12.86
C GLU A 43 -16.76 11.23 -11.67
N LEU A 44 -16.47 11.86 -10.53
CA LEU A 44 -17.23 11.64 -9.30
C LEU A 44 -18.25 12.76 -9.17
N ASP A 45 -19.52 12.39 -9.32
CA ASP A 45 -20.64 13.32 -9.24
C ASP A 45 -20.73 13.94 -7.84
N LYS A 46 -20.97 15.25 -7.77
CA LYS A 46 -21.24 16.00 -6.52
C LYS A 46 -22.43 15.49 -5.70
N THR A 47 -23.28 14.66 -6.30
CA THR A 47 -24.42 13.99 -5.65
C THR A 47 -24.01 12.74 -4.87
N LEU A 48 -22.79 12.22 -5.07
CA LEU A 48 -22.26 11.14 -4.27
C LEU A 48 -21.97 11.62 -2.84
N ASP A 49 -22.47 10.85 -1.87
CA ASP A 49 -22.17 11.05 -0.44
C ASP A 49 -20.85 10.38 -0.05
N LEU A 50 -19.78 10.59 -0.83
CA LEU A 50 -18.48 9.95 -0.59
C LEU A 50 -17.77 10.58 0.62
N HIS A 51 -17.43 9.73 1.59
CA HIS A 51 -16.70 10.08 2.82
C HIS A 51 -15.25 9.60 2.73
N GLY A 52 -15.00 8.47 2.08
CA GLY A 52 -13.68 7.85 1.97
C GLY A 52 -13.37 7.35 0.57
N ILE A 53 -12.16 7.63 0.10
CA ILE A 53 -11.59 7.04 -1.13
C ILE A 53 -10.27 6.37 -0.78
N VAL A 54 -10.14 5.09 -1.11
CA VAL A 54 -8.93 4.31 -0.92
C VAL A 54 -8.46 3.79 -2.26
N ILE A 55 -7.26 4.18 -2.66
CA ILE A 55 -6.56 3.71 -3.84
C ILE A 55 -5.34 2.94 -3.36
N SER A 56 -5.39 1.62 -3.56
CA SER A 56 -4.33 0.70 -3.15
C SER A 56 -3.71 0.05 -4.39
N TYR A 57 -2.48 0.44 -4.73
CA TYR A 57 -1.73 -0.16 -5.83
C TYR A 57 -2.48 -0.16 -7.18
N LEU A 58 -2.66 1.03 -7.73
CA LEU A 58 -3.17 1.28 -9.08
C LEU A 58 -2.01 1.87 -9.92
N PRO A 59 -1.09 1.04 -10.41
CA PRO A 59 0.19 1.52 -10.94
C PRO A 59 0.03 2.46 -12.12
N LEU A 60 -0.96 2.20 -12.99
CA LEU A 60 -1.18 3.00 -14.21
C LEU A 60 -2.11 4.20 -14.00
N LEU A 61 -2.61 4.46 -12.79
CA LEU A 61 -3.51 5.59 -12.56
C LEU A 61 -2.75 6.92 -12.67
N GLU A 62 -3.07 7.70 -13.69
CA GLU A 62 -2.31 8.92 -14.05
C GLU A 62 -2.84 10.18 -13.37
N THR A 63 -4.15 10.24 -13.10
CA THR A 63 -4.83 11.42 -12.54
C THR A 63 -6.00 11.01 -11.65
N LEU A 64 -6.50 11.95 -10.85
CA LEU A 64 -7.78 11.83 -10.15
C LEU A 64 -8.83 12.78 -10.74
N PRO A 65 -10.12 12.39 -10.71
CA PRO A 65 -11.22 13.30 -10.99
C PRO A 65 -11.25 14.42 -9.94
N ASP A 66 -11.93 15.52 -10.25
CA ASP A 66 -12.00 16.65 -9.33
C ASP A 66 -12.79 16.28 -8.05
N LEU A 67 -12.08 16.25 -6.92
CA LEU A 67 -12.67 15.90 -5.62
C LEU A 67 -13.23 17.12 -4.87
N LEU A 68 -13.00 18.35 -5.36
CA LEU A 68 -13.39 19.58 -4.68
C LEU A 68 -14.91 19.70 -4.47
N GLN A 69 -15.70 18.98 -5.26
CA GLN A 69 -17.17 19.01 -5.18
C GLN A 69 -17.73 18.01 -4.16
N LEU A 70 -16.92 17.09 -3.65
CA LEU A 70 -17.33 16.05 -2.68
C LEU A 70 -17.34 16.62 -1.26
N LYS A 71 -18.49 17.16 -0.85
CA LYS A 71 -18.65 17.93 0.40
C LYS A 71 -18.42 17.13 1.69
N HIS A 72 -18.59 15.83 1.63
CA HIS A 72 -18.50 14.94 2.80
C HIS A 72 -17.20 14.15 2.85
N LEU A 73 -16.27 14.41 1.93
CA LEU A 73 -15.01 13.69 1.85
C LEU A 73 -14.13 14.03 3.06
N ILE A 74 -13.87 13.03 3.89
CA ILE A 74 -13.07 13.14 5.12
C ILE A 74 -11.77 12.33 5.05
N SER A 75 -11.64 11.42 4.08
CA SER A 75 -10.45 10.60 3.91
C SER A 75 -10.17 10.31 2.44
N VAL A 76 -8.91 10.54 2.04
CA VAL A 76 -8.35 10.06 0.78
C VAL A 76 -7.04 9.38 1.08
N THR A 77 -6.89 8.15 0.60
CA THR A 77 -5.64 7.39 0.71
C THR A 77 -5.19 6.96 -0.66
N VAL A 78 -3.93 7.22 -0.99
CA VAL A 78 -3.23 6.68 -2.15
C VAL A 78 -1.95 6.05 -1.63
N PHE A 79 -1.94 4.72 -1.53
CA PHE A 79 -0.78 3.98 -1.04
C PHE A 79 -0.35 2.92 -2.05
N ARG A 80 0.98 2.70 -2.13
CA ARG A 80 1.66 1.87 -3.15
C ARG A 80 1.68 2.53 -4.53
N PRO A 81 2.42 1.97 -5.52
CA PRO A 81 2.66 2.62 -6.78
C PRO A 81 1.39 3.09 -7.51
N SER A 82 1.44 4.35 -7.91
CA SER A 82 0.47 5.02 -8.77
C SER A 82 1.14 6.21 -9.46
N PHE A 83 1.06 6.27 -10.78
CA PHE A 83 1.75 7.29 -11.58
C PHE A 83 1.37 8.72 -11.19
N LEU A 84 0.13 8.97 -10.74
CA LEU A 84 -0.31 10.29 -10.27
C LEU A 84 0.59 10.88 -9.18
N CYS A 85 1.30 10.04 -8.42
CA CYS A 85 2.18 10.47 -7.34
C CYS A 85 3.49 11.08 -7.83
N CYS A 86 3.82 10.97 -9.11
CA CYS A 86 5.15 11.30 -9.61
C CYS A 86 5.22 11.72 -11.09
N ASN A 87 4.14 11.55 -11.87
CA ASN A 87 4.06 11.95 -13.28
C ASN A 87 3.84 13.47 -13.48
N GLY A 88 3.78 14.26 -12.41
CA GLY A 88 3.51 15.69 -12.45
C GLY A 88 2.03 16.08 -12.23
N TYR A 89 1.14 15.14 -11.92
CA TYR A 89 -0.25 15.45 -11.57
C TYR A 89 -0.34 16.34 -10.32
N LEU A 90 0.41 16.02 -9.26
CA LEU A 90 0.42 16.74 -7.97
C LEU A 90 1.49 17.85 -7.88
N GLY A 91 2.14 18.21 -8.99
CA GLY A 91 3.22 19.21 -9.00
C GLY A 91 4.30 18.87 -10.02
N SER A 92 5.57 18.98 -9.63
CA SER A 92 6.67 18.63 -10.51
C SER A 92 6.72 17.13 -10.78
N CYS A 93 6.99 16.75 -12.02
CA CYS A 93 7.26 15.36 -12.37
C CYS A 93 8.60 14.90 -11.75
N ASP A 94 8.60 13.74 -11.11
CA ASP A 94 9.75 13.10 -10.48
C ASP A 94 9.79 11.61 -10.85
N LEU A 95 10.41 11.28 -11.98
CA LEU A 95 10.54 9.89 -12.44
C LEU A 95 11.52 9.06 -11.58
N SER A 96 12.24 9.67 -10.64
CA SER A 96 13.06 8.96 -9.67
C SER A 96 12.26 8.45 -8.46
N HIS A 97 10.98 8.86 -8.36
CA HIS A 97 10.09 8.42 -7.30
C HIS A 97 9.87 6.90 -7.35
N PRO A 98 9.85 6.18 -6.19
CA PRO A 98 9.68 4.71 -6.17
C PRO A 98 8.40 4.19 -6.86
N PHE A 99 7.39 5.05 -6.98
CA PHE A 99 6.11 4.72 -7.62
C PHE A 99 6.09 4.93 -9.14
N CYS A 100 7.20 5.42 -9.71
CA CYS A 100 7.29 5.84 -11.12
C CYS A 100 7.98 4.83 -12.04
N ASP A 101 8.03 3.55 -11.66
CA ASP A 101 8.56 2.52 -12.56
C ASP A 101 7.76 2.49 -13.88
N ALA A 102 8.45 2.70 -15.01
CA ALA A 102 7.89 2.86 -16.35
C ALA A 102 6.85 4.00 -16.54
N ALA A 103 6.79 4.98 -15.64
CA ALA A 103 5.94 6.16 -15.80
C ALA A 103 6.53 7.17 -16.80
N THR A 104 5.67 8.02 -17.38
CA THR A 104 6.06 9.19 -18.16
C THR A 104 5.47 10.46 -17.56
N CYS A 105 6.18 11.58 -17.65
CA CYS A 105 5.63 12.86 -17.22
C CYS A 105 4.43 13.27 -18.08
N LEU A 106 3.41 13.87 -17.45
CA LEU A 106 2.29 14.47 -18.15
C LEU A 106 2.80 15.56 -19.11
N THR A 107 2.37 15.47 -20.36
CA THR A 107 2.73 16.44 -21.41
C THR A 107 1.68 17.53 -21.59
N ASP A 108 0.44 17.24 -21.20
CA ASP A 108 -0.67 18.20 -21.21
C ASP A 108 -0.84 18.83 -19.83
N ASN A 109 -0.57 20.13 -19.74
CA ASN A 109 -0.73 20.90 -18.51
C ASN A 109 -2.19 20.94 -18.01
N ASN A 110 -3.18 20.69 -18.88
CA ASN A 110 -4.58 20.63 -18.47
C ASN A 110 -4.91 19.40 -17.62
N LEU A 111 -4.03 18.37 -17.63
CA LEU A 111 -4.19 17.18 -16.80
C LEU A 111 -3.62 17.36 -15.40
N GLN A 112 -2.87 18.43 -15.13
CA GLN A 112 -2.36 18.72 -13.79
C GLN A 112 -3.50 19.10 -12.83
N ALA A 113 -3.38 18.70 -11.57
CA ALA A 113 -4.33 19.12 -10.56
C ALA A 113 -4.29 20.64 -10.38
N SER A 114 -5.46 21.25 -10.21
CA SER A 114 -5.56 22.65 -9.84
C SER A 114 -4.90 22.90 -8.47
N ALA A 115 -4.49 24.13 -8.18
CA ALA A 115 -3.91 24.49 -6.89
C ALA A 115 -4.84 24.15 -5.71
N ALA A 116 -6.16 24.29 -5.89
CA ALA A 116 -7.15 23.92 -4.89
C ALA A 116 -7.18 22.40 -4.66
N MET A 117 -7.11 21.61 -5.72
CA MET A 117 -7.07 20.14 -5.65
C MET A 117 -5.78 19.64 -4.99
N VAL A 118 -4.63 20.22 -5.32
CA VAL A 118 -3.35 19.92 -4.65
C VAL A 118 -3.42 20.23 -3.15
N ASN A 119 -3.96 21.39 -2.77
CA ASN A 119 -4.14 21.76 -1.36
C ASN A 119 -5.10 20.82 -0.62
N LEU A 120 -6.19 20.40 -1.26
CA LEU A 120 -7.11 19.40 -0.71
C LEU A 120 -6.38 18.08 -0.44
N LEU A 121 -5.66 17.54 -1.42
CA LEU A 121 -4.94 16.28 -1.27
C LEU A 121 -3.82 16.36 -0.21
N ALA A 122 -3.09 17.47 -0.17
CA ALA A 122 -2.07 17.72 0.84
C ALA A 122 -2.63 17.76 2.28
N SER A 123 -3.91 18.14 2.46
CA SER A 123 -4.55 18.15 3.77
C SER A 123 -4.73 16.75 4.39
N PHE A 124 -4.73 15.69 3.58
CA PHE A 124 -4.73 14.30 4.04
C PHE A 124 -3.32 13.79 4.41
N GLY A 125 -2.28 14.61 4.24
CA GLY A 125 -0.91 14.37 4.69
C GLY A 125 -0.33 13.04 4.17
N PRO A 126 0.25 12.20 5.04
CA PRO A 126 0.90 10.96 4.64
C PRO A 126 -0.09 9.87 4.19
N ALA A 127 -1.39 10.12 4.08
CA ALA A 127 -2.31 9.16 3.48
C ALA A 127 -2.22 9.17 1.94
N VAL A 128 -1.80 10.28 1.32
CA VAL A 128 -1.75 10.44 -0.14
C VAL A 128 -0.31 10.42 -0.61
N CYS A 129 0.02 9.45 -1.47
CA CYS A 129 1.32 9.31 -2.10
C CYS A 129 2.48 9.26 -1.09
N PHE A 130 2.26 8.57 0.03
CA PHE A 130 3.30 8.39 1.03
C PHE A 130 4.50 7.68 0.41
N LYS A 131 5.65 8.33 0.53
CA LYS A 131 6.94 7.71 0.27
C LYS A 131 7.19 6.71 1.39
N THR A 132 6.79 5.46 1.22
CA THR A 132 7.37 4.39 2.03
C THR A 132 8.87 4.42 1.76
N PRO A 133 9.72 4.61 2.79
CA PRO A 133 11.16 4.41 2.65
C PRO A 133 11.36 3.05 2.00
N ASP A 134 12.06 3.06 0.87
CA ASP A 134 12.40 1.98 -0.06
C ASP A 134 11.64 0.65 0.09
N SER A 135 11.00 0.23 -1.00
CA SER A 135 10.60 -1.13 -1.50
C SER A 135 10.72 -2.43 -0.66
N ILE A 136 11.39 -2.44 0.48
CA ILE A 136 11.55 -3.50 1.47
C ILE A 136 10.21 -4.19 1.80
N LEU A 137 9.12 -3.42 1.95
CA LEU A 137 7.77 -3.95 2.22
C LEU A 137 6.99 -4.36 0.94
N GLU A 138 7.46 -4.01 -0.26
CA GLU A 138 6.92 -4.55 -1.50
C GLU A 138 7.39 -5.98 -1.74
N PHE A 139 8.65 -6.28 -1.40
CA PHE A 139 9.22 -7.62 -1.53
C PHE A 139 8.68 -8.61 -0.50
N ALA A 140 8.30 -8.12 0.68
CA ALA A 140 7.77 -8.96 1.75
C ALA A 140 6.29 -9.33 1.58
N ASP A 141 5.56 -8.61 0.71
CA ASP A 141 4.13 -8.81 0.48
C ASP A 141 3.81 -9.95 -0.50
N ILE A 142 4.79 -10.33 -1.33
CA ILE A 142 4.65 -11.42 -2.31
C ILE A 142 5.72 -12.48 -2.03
N PRO A 143 5.36 -13.59 -1.35
CA PRO A 143 6.28 -14.68 -1.09
C PRO A 143 6.86 -15.25 -2.39
N THR A 144 8.18 -15.24 -2.52
CA THR A 144 8.87 -16.00 -3.57
C THR A 144 9.32 -17.34 -3.01
N LYS A 145 9.54 -18.34 -3.88
CA LYS A 145 10.06 -19.65 -3.46
C LYS A 145 11.35 -19.52 -2.65
N ALA A 146 12.27 -18.63 -3.05
CA ALA A 146 13.52 -18.41 -2.34
C ALA A 146 13.30 -17.87 -0.92
N LEU A 147 12.38 -16.90 -0.75
CA LEU A 147 12.04 -16.34 0.56
C LEU A 147 11.34 -17.36 1.48
N VAL A 148 10.54 -18.26 0.90
CA VAL A 148 9.85 -19.35 1.62
C VAL A 148 10.84 -20.44 2.04
N ASP A 149 11.72 -20.85 1.14
CA ASP A 149 12.71 -21.91 1.39
C ASP A 149 13.68 -21.52 2.51
N MET A 150 14.08 -20.24 2.60
CA MET A 150 14.90 -19.73 3.71
C MET A 150 14.26 -19.99 5.09
N CYS A 151 12.93 -19.94 5.16
CA CYS A 151 12.24 -20.15 6.42
C CYS A 151 12.12 -21.63 6.78
N GLY A 152 12.11 -22.54 5.82
CA GLY A 152 12.01 -23.98 6.08
C GLY A 152 10.79 -24.37 6.95
N GLY A 153 9.73 -23.56 6.92
CA GLY A 153 8.54 -23.73 7.75
C GLY A 153 8.68 -23.36 9.23
N VAL A 154 9.81 -22.77 9.64
CA VAL A 154 10.05 -22.37 11.04
C VAL A 154 9.69 -20.89 11.23
N PRO A 155 8.69 -20.56 12.08
CA PRO A 155 8.32 -19.18 12.34
C PRO A 155 9.39 -18.47 13.16
N TYR A 156 9.48 -17.15 13.00
CA TYR A 156 10.35 -16.23 13.74
C TYR A 156 11.88 -16.44 13.58
N ARG A 157 12.29 -17.48 12.86
CA ARG A 157 13.67 -17.68 12.38
C ARG A 157 14.22 -16.42 11.74
N ARG A 158 15.48 -16.09 12.05
CA ARG A 158 16.23 -15.03 11.38
C ARG A 158 16.43 -15.37 9.90
N CYS A 159 16.19 -14.41 9.03
CA CYS A 159 16.42 -14.54 7.59
C CYS A 159 16.98 -13.23 7.03
N GLU A 160 17.40 -13.23 5.77
CA GLU A 160 18.02 -12.06 5.14
C GLU A 160 17.44 -11.83 3.73
N ILE A 161 17.24 -10.56 3.37
CA ILE A 161 16.82 -10.16 2.03
C ILE A 161 17.85 -9.21 1.46
N VAL A 162 18.35 -9.50 0.26
CA VAL A 162 19.19 -8.55 -0.49
C VAL A 162 18.25 -7.61 -1.24
N SER A 163 18.29 -6.33 -0.88
CA SER A 163 17.57 -5.27 -1.62
C SER A 163 18.08 -5.23 -3.05
N PRO A 164 17.23 -5.49 -4.06
CA PRO A 164 17.66 -5.40 -5.46
C PRO A 164 17.98 -3.97 -5.89
N ALA A 165 17.45 -2.96 -5.18
CA ALA A 165 17.69 -1.55 -5.47
C ALA A 165 19.02 -1.04 -4.91
N THR A 166 19.35 -1.42 -3.67
CA THR A 166 20.53 -0.89 -2.95
C THR A 166 21.66 -1.90 -2.79
N SER A 167 21.43 -3.17 -3.13
CA SER A 167 22.32 -4.31 -2.80
C SER A 167 22.62 -4.45 -1.30
N GLU A 168 21.83 -3.81 -0.44
CA GLU A 168 21.95 -3.91 1.00
C GLU A 168 21.29 -5.19 1.52
N VAL A 169 21.91 -5.81 2.53
CA VAL A 169 21.34 -6.97 3.22
C VAL A 169 20.46 -6.49 4.36
N LEU A 170 19.20 -6.88 4.32
CA LEU A 170 18.18 -6.53 5.30
C LEU A 170 17.90 -7.72 6.20
N GLU A 171 18.07 -7.54 7.51
CA GLU A 171 17.68 -8.54 8.51
C GLU A 171 16.16 -8.66 8.57
N GLY A 172 15.67 -9.89 8.43
CA GLY A 172 14.26 -10.20 8.48
C GLY A 172 13.93 -11.33 9.43
N MET A 173 12.63 -11.55 9.57
CA MET A 173 12.03 -12.60 10.38
C MET A 173 11.12 -13.45 9.51
N CYS A 174 11.20 -14.76 9.64
CA CYS A 174 10.25 -15.67 9.01
C CYS A 174 8.86 -15.47 9.60
N TYR A 175 7.99 -14.81 8.85
CA TYR A 175 6.74 -14.31 9.39
C TYR A 175 5.59 -14.61 8.45
N ASN A 176 4.45 -14.92 9.03
CA ASN A 176 3.21 -15.09 8.29
C ASN A 176 2.55 -13.72 8.13
N LEU A 177 2.94 -12.99 7.08
CA LEU A 177 2.30 -11.74 6.73
C LEU A 177 0.92 -12.03 6.11
N ARG A 178 -0.16 -11.47 6.69
CA ARG A 178 -1.53 -11.57 6.16
C ARG A 178 -2.03 -13.01 5.91
N MET A 179 -1.69 -13.95 6.79
CA MET A 179 -2.10 -15.36 6.69
C MET A 179 -1.56 -16.07 5.42
N GLN A 180 -0.49 -15.56 4.81
CA GLN A 180 0.23 -16.21 3.73
C GLN A 180 1.14 -17.35 4.24
N VAL A 181 1.91 -17.94 3.33
CA VAL A 181 2.99 -18.87 3.69
C VAL A 181 4.09 -18.14 4.49
N LEU A 182 4.80 -18.86 5.37
CA LEU A 182 5.99 -18.31 6.01
C LEU A 182 7.04 -17.94 4.96
N SER A 183 7.38 -16.67 4.89
CA SER A 183 8.46 -16.15 4.07
C SER A 183 9.26 -15.13 4.84
N CYS A 184 10.49 -14.89 4.40
CA CYS A 184 11.32 -13.86 5.02
C CYS A 184 10.65 -12.49 4.92
N ASN A 185 10.51 -11.80 6.05
CA ASN A 185 9.88 -10.49 6.17
C ASN A 185 10.81 -9.52 6.91
N PRO A 186 11.30 -8.46 6.26
CA PRO A 186 12.22 -7.46 6.82
C PRO A 186 11.49 -6.29 7.50
N ASP A 187 10.18 -6.38 7.77
CA ASP A 187 9.43 -5.29 8.37
C ASP A 187 9.85 -5.08 9.84
N PRO A 188 10.44 -3.92 10.19
CA PRO A 188 10.90 -3.66 11.55
C PRO A 188 9.76 -3.63 12.56
N VAL A 189 8.51 -3.32 12.13
CA VAL A 189 7.35 -3.30 13.02
C VAL A 189 6.98 -4.71 13.45
N ASN A 190 6.96 -5.68 12.53
CA ASN A 190 6.67 -7.08 12.86
C ASN A 190 7.74 -7.65 13.81
N ILE A 191 9.01 -7.33 13.56
CA ILE A 191 10.14 -7.73 14.43
C ILE A 191 9.99 -7.11 15.83
N ALA A 192 9.71 -5.82 15.92
CA ALA A 192 9.52 -5.12 17.19
C ALA A 192 8.34 -5.69 17.99
N VAL A 193 7.23 -6.01 17.32
CA VAL A 193 6.06 -6.66 17.95
C VAL A 193 6.45 -8.01 18.53
N ARG A 194 7.21 -8.85 17.81
CA ARG A 194 7.62 -10.15 18.34
C ARG A 194 8.58 -10.02 19.53
N ARG A 195 9.56 -9.10 19.47
CA ARG A 195 10.43 -8.79 20.62
C ARG A 195 9.61 -8.38 21.86
N LEU A 196 8.57 -7.55 21.66
CA LEU A 196 7.68 -7.15 22.74
C LEU A 196 6.91 -8.36 23.31
N GLN A 197 6.36 -9.22 22.45
CA GLN A 197 5.66 -10.45 22.88
C GLN A 197 6.55 -11.35 23.75
N ILE A 198 7.80 -11.55 23.34
CA ILE A 198 8.81 -12.31 24.12
C ILE A 198 9.03 -11.64 25.48
N SER A 199 9.28 -10.34 25.49
CA SER A 199 9.58 -9.60 26.72
C SER A 199 8.43 -9.60 27.74
N LEU A 200 7.19 -9.62 27.24
CA LEU A 200 5.97 -9.66 28.07
C LEU A 200 5.49 -11.08 28.36
N ASN A 201 6.14 -12.11 27.80
CA ASN A 201 5.72 -13.51 27.87
C ASN A 201 4.25 -13.73 27.45
N VAL A 202 3.87 -13.15 26.31
CA VAL A 202 2.51 -13.26 25.74
C VAL A 202 2.51 -13.89 24.36
N GLY A 203 1.43 -14.61 24.04
CA GLY A 203 1.28 -15.32 22.76
C GLY A 203 1.99 -16.68 22.76
N THR A 204 2.48 -17.10 21.60
CA THR A 204 3.20 -18.37 21.44
C THR A 204 4.54 -18.30 22.18
N PRO A 205 4.88 -19.30 23.02
CA PRO A 205 6.20 -19.42 23.64
C PRO A 205 7.31 -19.30 22.60
N CYS A 206 8.40 -18.63 22.95
CA CYS A 206 9.49 -18.43 22.01
C CYS A 206 10.39 -19.66 21.91
N ASP A 207 10.94 -19.87 20.72
CA ASP A 207 11.97 -20.87 20.46
C ASP A 207 13.35 -20.29 20.83
N VAL A 208 14.04 -20.93 21.78
CA VAL A 208 15.32 -20.44 22.31
C VAL A 208 16.46 -20.50 21.30
N GLU A 209 16.38 -21.36 20.29
CA GLU A 209 17.40 -21.45 19.24
C GLU A 209 17.09 -20.45 18.11
N GLU A 210 15.86 -20.46 17.61
CA GLU A 210 15.47 -19.69 16.43
C GLU A 210 15.19 -18.21 16.73
N GLU A 211 14.80 -17.89 17.98
CA GLU A 211 14.41 -16.55 18.41
C GLU A 211 15.38 -15.92 19.42
N ALA A 212 16.56 -16.51 19.61
CA ALA A 212 17.62 -15.93 20.45
C ALA A 212 17.97 -14.49 20.02
N TRP A 213 17.98 -14.24 18.71
CA TRP A 213 18.24 -12.92 18.11
C TRP A 213 17.11 -11.89 18.37
N LEU A 214 15.94 -12.36 18.82
CA LEU A 214 14.81 -11.53 19.25
C LEU A 214 14.78 -11.34 20.78
N GLY A 215 15.76 -11.90 21.51
CA GLY A 215 15.84 -11.83 22.96
C GLY A 215 15.17 -12.99 23.70
N CYS A 216 14.81 -14.08 23.00
CA CYS A 216 14.40 -15.30 23.68
C CYS A 216 15.58 -15.88 24.48
N THR A 217 15.33 -16.25 25.73
CA THR A 217 16.35 -16.84 26.60
C THR A 217 15.77 -18.04 27.33
N ASP A 218 16.64 -18.95 27.75
CA ASP A 218 16.34 -20.11 28.60
C ASP A 218 15.98 -19.66 30.04
N THR A 219 15.00 -18.77 30.18
CA THR A 219 14.48 -18.38 31.49
C THR A 219 13.41 -19.38 31.90
N LYS A 220 13.87 -20.51 32.49
CA LYS A 220 13.06 -21.26 33.44
C LYS A 220 12.64 -20.29 34.55
N ARG A 221 11.39 -19.84 34.54
CA ARG A 221 10.71 -19.29 35.72
C ARG A 221 9.48 -20.13 36.02
#